data_AF-A0A972ZZU0-F1
#
_entry.id   AF-A0A972ZZU0-F1
#
_cell.length_a   1.000
_cell.length_b   1.000
_cell.length_c   1.000
_cell.angle_alpha   90.00
_cell.angle_beta   90.00
_cell.angle_gamma   90.00
#
_symmetry.space_group_name_H-M   'P 1'
#
loop_
_entity.id
_entity.type
_entity.pdbx_description
1 polymer ?
#
loop_
_entity_poly.entity_id
_entity_poly.type
_entity_poly.pdbx_seq_one_letter_code
_entity_poly.pdbx_strand_id
1 'polypeptide(L)' 'MTSVIKYYEGINSVAVIGNYLPRQCGIATFTSDLVKGLSAEAPDIHCCAVAM' A
#
# COMPACT_ATOMS: atom_id res chain seq x y z
N MET A 1 -16.16 -14.58 -2.89
CA MET A 1 -15.10 -13.56 -2.77
C MET A 1 -14.99 -13.23 -1.28
N THR A 2 -14.36 -14.12 -0.51
CA THR A 2 -14.53 -14.18 0.96
C THR A 2 -13.27 -14.60 1.71
N SER A 3 -12.17 -14.86 0.99
CA SER A 3 -10.94 -15.40 1.59
C SER A 3 -9.87 -14.36 1.91
N VAL A 4 -10.00 -13.16 1.31
CA VAL A 4 -9.09 -12.02 1.46
C VAL A 4 -9.28 -11.43 2.87
N ILE A 5 -10.50 -10.98 3.20
CA ILE A 5 -10.88 -10.36 4.48
C ILE A 5 -10.46 -11.10 5.78
N LYS A 6 -10.25 -12.43 5.77
CA LYS A 6 -9.87 -13.16 6.99
C LYS A 6 -8.41 -12.99 7.42
N TYR A 7 -7.50 -12.62 6.52
CA TYR A 7 -6.06 -12.54 6.84
C TYR A 7 -5.65 -11.24 7.55
N TYR A 8 -6.46 -10.18 7.47
CA TYR A 8 -6.13 -8.84 7.97
C TYR A 8 -7.05 -8.40 9.09
N GLU A 9 -7.76 -9.34 9.73
CA GLU A 9 -8.66 -9.04 10.83
C GLU A 9 -7.87 -8.32 11.96
N GLY A 10 -8.22 -7.06 12.22
CA GLY A 10 -7.53 -6.19 13.19
C GLY A 10 -6.51 -5.20 12.60
N ILE A 11 -6.18 -5.28 11.30
CA ILE A 11 -5.32 -4.30 10.63
C ILE A 11 -6.18 -3.20 10.02
N ASN A 12 -6.14 -2.00 10.61
CA ASN A 12 -6.89 -0.84 10.11
C ASN A 12 -6.07 0.04 9.14
N SER A 13 -4.73 -0.01 9.21
CA SER A 13 -3.88 0.85 8.39
C SER A 13 -2.50 0.23 8.14
N VAL A 14 -1.93 0.49 6.96
CA VAL A 14 -0.61 0.05 6.52
C VAL A 14 0.16 1.25 5.96
N ALA A 15 1.34 1.53 6.52
CA ALA A 15 2.23 2.58 6.04
C ALA A 15 3.46 1.96 5.35
N VAL A 16 3.67 2.32 4.09
CA VAL A 16 4.85 1.90 3.31
C VAL A 16 5.91 2.98 3.39
N ILE A 17 7.03 2.70 4.05
CA ILE A 17 8.16 3.62 4.20
C ILE A 17 9.09 3.44 3.01
N GLY A 18 9.36 4.50 2.25
CA GLY A 18 10.23 4.44 1.08
C GLY A 18 10.41 5.79 0.41
N ASN A 19 10.98 5.80 -0.79
CA ASN A 19 10.96 6.99 -1.64
C ASN A 19 9.62 6.99 -2.38
N TYR A 20 8.85 8.07 -2.33
CA TYR A 20 7.61 8.22 -3.08
C TYR A 20 7.76 9.41 -4.04
N LEU A 21 6.90 9.51 -5.05
CA LEU A 21 6.89 10.59 -6.07
C LEU A 21 7.39 11.95 -5.55
N PRO A 22 8.22 12.67 -6.33
CA PRO A 22 7.98 12.93 -7.77
C PRO A 22 8.89 12.16 -8.73
N ARG A 23 9.85 11.37 -8.23
CA ARG A 23 10.74 10.59 -9.10
C ARG A 23 9.95 9.41 -9.69
N GLN A 24 9.70 9.44 -11.00
CA GLN A 24 9.03 8.35 -11.72
C GLN A 24 10.03 7.28 -12.19
N CYS A 25 10.99 6.91 -11.34
CA CYS A 25 11.99 5.91 -11.67
C CYS A 25 12.24 4.94 -10.51
N GLY A 26 12.51 3.68 -10.86
CA GLY A 26 12.96 2.64 -9.95
C GLY A 26 12.10 2.49 -8.70
N ILE A 27 12.74 2.62 -7.54
CA ILE A 27 12.12 2.34 -6.23
C ILE A 27 10.95 3.28 -5.89
N ALA A 28 10.93 4.51 -6.42
CA ALA A 28 9.84 5.44 -6.16
C ALA A 28 8.55 5.08 -6.92
N THR A 29 8.69 4.53 -8.12
CA THR A 29 7.58 3.92 -8.86
C THR A 29 7.12 2.65 -8.15
N PHE A 30 8.05 1.80 -7.70
CA PHE A 30 7.72 0.59 -6.94
C PHE A 30 6.89 0.88 -5.68
N THR A 31 7.29 1.85 -4.85
CA THR A 31 6.52 2.24 -3.65
C THR A 31 5.12 2.75 -4.03
N SER A 32 5.01 3.45 -5.17
CA SER A 32 3.71 3.92 -5.69
C SER A 32 2.80 2.79 -6.16
N ASP A 33 3.33 1.84 -6.92
CA ASP A 33 2.58 0.68 -7.40
C ASP A 33 2.20 -0.27 -6.26
N LEU A 34 3.09 -0.43 -5.28
CA LEU A 34 2.83 -1.25 -4.09
C LEU A 34 1.65 -0.71 -3.28
N VAL A 35 1.62 0.59 -2.99
CA VAL A 35 0.49 1.21 -2.27
C VAL A 35 -0.81 1.07 -3.06
N LYS A 36 -0.79 1.27 -4.37
CA LYS A 36 -1.99 1.06 -5.22
C LYS A 36 -2.47 -0.39 -5.19
N GLY A 37 -1.54 -1.36 -5.27
CA GLY A 37 -1.87 -2.79 -5.19
C GLY A 37 -2.50 -3.16 -3.84
N LEU A 38 -1.91 -2.68 -2.74
CA LEU A 38 -2.43 -2.87 -1.38
C LEU A 38 -3.84 -2.27 -1.23
N SER A 39 -4.06 -1.04 -1.68
CA SER A 39 -5.37 -0.39 -1.65
C SER A 39 -6.42 -1.11 -2.51
N ALA A 40 -6.00 -1.73 -3.62
CA ALA A 40 -6.91 -2.47 -4.49
C ALA A 40 -7.31 -3.84 -3.90
N GLU A 41 -6.36 -4.53 -3.28
CA GLU A 41 -6.58 -5.85 -2.65
C GLU A 41 -7.36 -5.74 -1.34
N ALA A 42 -7.13 -4.66 -0.57
CA ALA A 42 -7.74 -4.42 0.73
C ALA A 42 -8.29 -2.99 0.86
N PRO A 43 -9.44 -2.68 0.22
CA PRO A 43 -10.02 -1.34 0.22
C PRO A 43 -10.47 -0.86 1.61
N ASP A 44 -10.75 -1.78 2.54
CA ASP A 44 -11.08 -1.46 3.93
C ASP A 44 -9.87 -1.03 4.77
N ILE A 45 -8.64 -1.27 4.31
CA ILE A 45 -7.41 -0.93 5.03
C ILE A 45 -6.84 0.37 4.48
N HIS A 46 -6.60 1.33 5.38
CA HIS A 46 -5.98 2.60 4.98
C HIS A 46 -4.50 2.38 4.62
N CYS A 47 -4.17 2.39 3.33
CA CYS A 47 -2.80 2.23 2.85
C CYS A 47 -2.20 3.58 2.44
N CYS A 48 -1.03 3.93 2.97
CA CYS A 48 -0.34 5.17 2.63
C CYS A 48 1.16 4.96 2.43
N ALA A 49 1.79 5.85 1.66
CA ALA A 49 3.25 5.93 1.56
C ALA A 49 3.77 7.04 2.48
N VAL A 50 4.86 6.77 3.18
CA VAL A 50 5.64 7.76 3.92
C VAL A 50 6.96 7.93 3.19
N ALA A 51 7.11 9.09 2.54
CA ALA A 51 8.31 9.46 1.82
C ALA A 51 9.38 9.97 2.79
N MET A 52 10.64 9.54 2.62
CA MET A 52 11.79 10.02 3.38
C MET A 52 12.90 10.54 2.47
#